data_AF-A0A5J4TJY3-F1
#
_entry.id   AF-A0A5J4TJY3-F1
#
_cell.length_a   1.000
_cell.length_b   1.000
_cell.length_c   1.000
_cell.angle_alpha   90.00
_cell.angle_beta   90.00
_cell.angle_gamma   90.00
#
_symmetry.space_group_name_H-M   'P 1'
#
loop_
_entity.id
_entity.type
_entity.pdbx_description
1 polymer ?
#
loop_
_entity_poly.entity_id
_entity_poly.type
_entity_poly.pdbx_seq_one_letter_code
_entity_poly.pdbx_strand_id
1 'polypeptide(L)'
;MAKLKRIDRPQEIKDDILWDLLQCMLEFDPNKRITASDALQHPYFTSPEAKIDISLEQHISATLEKQKETKNITEFDTDPSFIIV
;
A
#
# COMPACT_ATOMS: atom_id res chain seq x y z
N MET A 1 -7.86 3.74 34.17
CA MET A 1 -7.37 3.18 32.89
C MET A 1 -8.18 3.82 31.77
N ALA A 2 -7.53 4.53 30.85
CA ALA A 2 -8.24 5.17 29.74
C ALA A 2 -8.68 4.09 28.74
N LYS A 3 -9.99 3.99 28.48
CA LYS A 3 -10.53 3.14 27.42
C LYS A 3 -10.16 3.80 26.10
N LEU A 4 -9.20 3.24 25.36
CA LEU A 4 -8.86 3.74 24.02
C LEU A 4 -10.14 3.71 23.18
N LYS A 5 -10.45 4.85 22.54
CA LYS A 5 -11.56 4.92 21.58
C LYS A 5 -11.21 3.96 20.44
N ARG A 6 -12.13 3.07 20.08
CA ARG A 6 -12.01 2.27 18.86
C ARG A 6 -12.74 3.01 17.75
N ILE A 7 -12.21 2.94 16.53
CA ILE A 7 -12.94 3.38 15.34
C ILE A 7 -13.83 2.21 14.92
N ASP A 8 -15.14 2.43 14.90
CA ASP A 8 -16.08 1.45 14.39
C ASP A 8 -16.01 1.39 12.87
N ARG A 9 -16.14 0.18 12.31
CA ARG A 9 -16.09 -0.03 10.87
C ARG A 9 -17.33 0.58 10.19
N PRO A 10 -17.16 1.53 9.26
CA PRO A 10 -18.27 2.02 8.45
C PRO A 10 -18.87 0.90 7.58
N GLN A 11 -20.18 0.93 7.32
CA GLN A 11 -20.86 -0.10 6.54
C GLN A 11 -20.44 -0.13 5.06
N GLU A 12 -19.87 0.98 4.58
CA GLU A 12 -19.36 1.15 3.22
C GLU A 12 -18.09 0.31 2.97
N ILE A 13 -17.30 0.03 4.01
CA ILE A 13 -16.06 -0.73 3.90
C ILE A 13 -16.38 -2.21 4.03
N LYS A 14 -16.47 -2.91 2.90
CA LYS A 14 -16.78 -4.35 2.84
C LYS A 14 -15.56 -5.25 2.81
N ASP A 15 -14.42 -4.72 2.42
CA ASP A 15 -13.16 -5.45 2.34
C ASP A 15 -12.51 -5.54 3.74
N ASP A 16 -12.28 -6.76 4.20
CA ASP A 16 -11.68 -7.05 5.51
C ASP A 16 -10.19 -6.71 5.56
N ILE A 17 -9.47 -6.89 4.45
CA ILE A 17 -8.04 -6.62 4.33
C ILE A 17 -7.80 -5.10 4.32
N LEU A 18 -8.64 -4.35 3.60
CA LEU A 18 -8.62 -2.88 3.65
C LEU A 18 -8.89 -2.39 5.08
N TRP A 19 -9.90 -2.95 5.73
CA TRP A 19 -10.25 -2.53 7.08
C TRP A 19 -9.12 -2.82 8.08
N ASP A 20 -8.51 -3.99 8.00
CA ASP A 20 -7.37 -4.37 8.86
C ASP A 20 -6.20 -3.38 8.73
N LEU A 21 -5.82 -3.01 7.50
CA LEU A 21 -4.79 -2.00 7.25
C LEU A 21 -5.16 -0.65 7.89
N LEU A 22 -6.40 -0.19 7.70
CA LEU A 22 -6.87 1.08 8.26
C LEU A 22 -6.82 1.08 9.78
N GLN A 23 -7.14 -0.04 10.44
CA GLN A 23 -7.03 -0.16 11.89
C GLN A 23 -5.58 -0.01 12.36
N CYS A 24 -4.62 -0.61 11.65
CA CYS A 24 -3.19 -0.48 11.94
C CYS A 24 -2.67 0.96 11.71
N MET A 25 -3.10 1.63 10.65
CA MET A 25 -2.69 3.00 10.31
C MET A 25 -3.32 4.06 11.22
N LEU A 26 -4.56 3.85 11.66
CA LEU A 26 -5.33 4.77 12.51
C LEU A 26 -5.24 4.43 14.00
N GLU A 27 -4.24 3.65 14.40
CA GLU A 27 -3.96 3.37 15.82
C GLU A 27 -3.69 4.69 16.57
N PHE A 28 -4.34 4.83 17.72
CA PHE A 28 -4.31 6.03 18.54
C PHE A 28 -3.00 6.15 19.31
N ASP A 29 -2.43 5.04 19.76
CA ASP A 29 -1.10 5.02 20.36
C ASP A 29 -0.03 5.11 19.26
N PRO A 30 0.70 6.22 19.12
CA PRO A 30 1.68 6.38 18.04
C PRO A 30 2.79 5.33 18.10
N ASN A 31 3.09 4.76 19.27
CA ASN A 31 4.11 3.72 19.42
C ASN A 31 3.65 2.35 18.92
N LYS A 32 2.33 2.16 18.73
CA LYS A 32 1.73 0.93 18.20
C LYS A 32 1.25 1.08 16.76
N ARG A 33 1.23 2.31 16.23
CA ARG A 33 0.86 2.59 14.85
C ARG A 33 1.87 1.94 13.90
N ILE A 34 1.36 1.25 12.89
CA ILE A 34 2.19 0.61 11.87
C ILE A 34 3.10 1.64 11.20
N THR A 35 4.34 1.25 10.90
CA THR A 35 5.27 2.09 10.14
C THR A 35 4.89 2.09 8.66
N ALA A 36 5.34 3.09 7.90
CA ALA A 36 5.09 3.12 6.46
C ALA A 36 5.73 1.90 5.75
N SER A 37 6.93 1.49 6.17
CA SER A 37 7.59 0.31 5.61
C SER A 37 6.82 -0.98 5.88
N ASP A 38 6.30 -1.16 7.10
CA ASP A 38 5.51 -2.35 7.44
C ASP A 38 4.14 -2.33 6.76
N ALA A 39 3.53 -1.14 6.61
CA ALA A 39 2.27 -0.98 5.89
C ALA A 39 2.40 -1.39 4.42
N LEU A 40 3.51 -1.08 3.76
CA LEU A 40 3.76 -1.53 2.38
C LEU A 40 3.91 -3.04 2.25
N GLN A 41 4.22 -3.76 3.32
CA GLN A 41 4.26 -5.23 3.33
C GLN A 41 2.90 -5.87 3.64
N HIS A 42 1.89 -5.06 4.00
CA HIS A 42 0.57 -5.55 4.35
C HIS A 42 -0.11 -6.28 3.18
N PRO A 43 -0.93 -7.34 3.43
CA PRO A 43 -1.63 -8.07 2.38
C PRO A 43 -2.44 -7.19 1.43
N TYR A 44 -2.93 -6.04 1.91
CA TYR A 44 -3.63 -5.06 1.06
C TYR A 44 -2.82 -4.65 -0.18
N PHE A 45 -1.49 -4.58 -0.07
CA PHE A 45 -0.60 -4.26 -1.20
C PHE A 45 0.11 -5.49 -1.79
N THR A 46 0.23 -6.58 -1.04
CA THR A 46 1.07 -7.73 -1.42
C THR A 46 0.30 -9.00 -1.81
N SER A 47 -1.03 -9.03 -1.62
CA SER A 47 -1.86 -10.18 -1.97
C SER A 47 -1.91 -10.42 -3.49
N PRO A 48 -2.29 -11.64 -3.93
CA PRO A 48 -2.49 -11.92 -5.35
C PRO A 48 -3.51 -10.97 -6.01
N GLU A 49 -4.56 -10.58 -5.30
CA GLU A 49 -5.58 -9.65 -5.79
C GLU A 49 -4.97 -8.27 -6.08
N ALA A 50 -4.16 -7.75 -5.16
CA ALA A 50 -3.47 -6.47 -5.34
C ALA A 50 -2.54 -6.47 -6.58
N LYS A 51 -1.92 -7.62 -6.88
CA LYS A 51 -1.09 -7.78 -8.08
C LYS A 51 -1.89 -7.81 -9.37
N ILE A 52 -3.13 -8.29 -9.33
CA ILE A 52 -4.04 -8.33 -10.49
C ILE A 52 -4.58 -6.92 -10.78
N ASP A 53 -4.74 -6.09 -9.76
CA ASP A 53 -5.22 -4.71 -9.91
C ASP A 53 -4.20 -3.77 -10.57
N ILE A 54 -2.95 -4.19 -10.74
CA ILE A 54 -1.93 -3.41 -11.45
C ILE A 54 -2.31 -3.35 -12.93
N SER A 55 -2.51 -2.13 -13.42
CA SER A 55 -2.93 -1.88 -14.80
C SER A 55 -1.79 -2.13 -15.80
N LEU A 56 -2.17 -2.37 -17.05
CA LEU A 56 -1.21 -2.49 -18.16
C LEU A 56 -0.38 -1.22 -18.33
N GLU A 57 -0.96 -0.04 -18.11
CA GLU A 57 -0.27 1.25 -18.24
C GLU A 57 0.86 1.40 -17.21
N GLN A 58 0.64 0.92 -15.97
CA GLN A 58 1.69 0.86 -14.95
C GLN A 58 2.83 -0.08 -15.38
N HIS A 59 2.51 -1.26 -15.93
CA HIS A 59 3.52 -2.18 -16.47
C HIS A 59 4.35 -1.58 -17.62
N ILE A 60 3.70 -0.88 -18.54
CA ILE A 60 4.36 -0.22 -19.67
C ILE A 60 5.30 0.87 -19.14
N SER A 61 4.80 1.73 -18.25
CA SER A 61 5.59 2.83 -17.66
C SER A 61 6.85 2.30 -16.95
N ALA A 62 6.71 1.26 -16.12
CA ALA A 62 7.83 0.62 -15.43
C ALA A 62 8.88 0.06 -16.40
N THR A 63 8.42 -0.49 -17.53
CA THR A 63 9.31 -1.03 -18.57
C THR A 63 10.06 0.08 -19.30
N LEU A 64 9.40 1.20 -19.58
CA LEU A 64 10.02 2.36 -20.23
C LEU A 64 11.11 2.97 -19.34
N GLU A 65 10.87 3.13 -18.03
CA GLU A 65 11.89 3.64 -17.11
C GLU A 65 13.10 2.72 -17.05
N LYS A 66 12.92 1.38 -16.99
CA LYS A 66 14.03 0.41 -17.03
C LYS A 66 14.94 0.55 -18.26
N GLN A 67 14.38 0.99 -19.39
CA GLN A 67 15.13 1.14 -20.64
C GLN A 67 15.88 2.47 -20.74
N LYS A 68 15.59 3.43 -19.86
CA LYS A 68 16.31 4.71 -19.86
C LYS A 68 17.70 4.50 -19.26
N GLU A 69 18.73 4.85 -20.01
CA GLU A 69 20.12 4.79 -19.52
C GLU A 69 20.42 6.04 -18.66
N THR A 70 19.68 6.20 -17.57
CA THR A 70 19.86 7.33 -16.63
C THR A 70 20.40 6.84 -15.29
N LYS A 71 21.34 7.60 -14.73
CA LYS A 71 22.08 7.21 -13.51
C LYS A 71 21.28 7.29 -12.20
N ASN A 72 20.00 7.66 -12.27
CA ASN A 72 19.18 7.98 -11.10
C ASN A 72 17.93 7.09 -10.97
N ILE A 73 17.85 5.98 -11.71
CA ILE A 73 16.71 5.06 -11.62
C ILE A 73 16.80 4.27 -10.32
N THR A 74 15.74 4.34 -9.53
CA THR A 74 15.56 3.55 -8.31
C THR A 74 14.68 2.34 -8.57
N GLU A 75 14.64 1.41 -7.61
CA GLU A 75 13.74 0.24 -7.71
C GLU A 75 12.27 0.64 -7.85
N PHE A 76 11.86 1.75 -7.21
CA PHE A 76 10.50 2.29 -7.25
C PHE A 76 10.08 2.80 -8.62
N ASP A 77 11.02 3.25 -9.45
CA ASP A 77 10.73 3.71 -10.82
C ASP A 77 10.47 2.53 -11.79
N THR A 78 10.88 1.33 -11.38
CA THR A 78 10.93 0.14 -12.24
C THR A 78 9.93 -0.94 -11.84
N ASP A 79 9.29 -0.78 -10.69
CA ASP A 79 8.26 -1.66 -10.19
C ASP A 79 6.88 -1.05 -10.50
N PRO A 80 6.03 -1.72 -11.29
CA PRO A 80 4.74 -1.19 -11.68
C PRO A 80 3.77 -0.99 -10.50
N SER A 81 3.97 -1.67 -9.37
CA SER A 81 3.15 -1.48 -8.16
C SER A 81 3.37 -0.12 -7.49
N PHE A 82 4.47 0.56 -7.81
CA PHE A 82 4.81 1.89 -7.28
C PHE A 82 4.51 3.03 -8.26
N ILE A 83 3.95 2.73 -9.44
CA ILE A 83 3.63 3.73 -10.46
C ILE A 83 2.21 4.24 -10.29
N ILE A 84 2.04 5.56 -10.30
CA ILE A 84 0.74 6.23 -10.26
C ILE A 84 0.47 6.78 -11.68
N VAL A 85 -0.58 6.26 -12.32
CA VAL A 85 -1.07 6.69 -13.65
C VAL A 85 -2.35 7.51 -13.54
#